data_AF-A0A7V1U4R7-F1
#
_entry.id   AF-A0A7V1U4R7-F1
#
_cell.length_a   1.000
_cell.length_b   1.000
_cell.length_c   1.000
_cell.angle_alpha   90.00
_cell.angle_beta   90.00
_cell.angle_gamma   90.00
#
_symmetry.space_group_name_H-M   'P 1'
#
loop_
_entity.id
_entity.type
_entity.pdbx_description
1 polymer ?
#
loop_
_entity_poly.entity_id
_entity_poly.type
_entity_poly.pdbx_seq_one_letter_code
_entity_poly.pdbx_strand_id
1 'polypeptide(L)'
;MLQRLWERRRDDEGFTLIELMVVVLIIGILIAIALPTFLGARQRAQDRGAQSNLRNGIAAAKTYYTDNETFVGFNATAADGIEPSLVWAGAADPPVGTVAIVNADADSVLLVAESGSGTFFCIKDVTQPAASAGTFYDSGATYDDVDTEAECDGASW
;
A
#
# COMPACT_ATOMS: atom_id res chain seq x y z
N MET A 1 -74.16 -8.74 4.90
CA MET A 1 -72.87 -8.93 5.62
C MET A 1 -71.63 -8.71 4.73
N LEU A 2 -71.77 -8.16 3.51
CA LEU A 2 -70.70 -8.07 2.50
C LEU A 2 -70.22 -6.64 2.20
N GLN A 3 -70.55 -5.65 3.05
CA GLN A 3 -70.25 -4.23 2.76
C GLN A 3 -68.97 -3.70 3.42
N ARG A 4 -68.22 -4.50 4.20
CA ARG A 4 -67.07 -4.01 5.00
C ARG A 4 -65.68 -4.33 4.44
N LEU A 5 -65.56 -4.84 3.22
CA LEU A 5 -64.26 -5.26 2.66
C LEU A 5 -63.59 -4.22 1.73
N TRP A 6 -64.25 -3.10 1.43
CA TRP A 6 -63.73 -2.10 0.50
C TRP A 6 -63.00 -0.91 1.15
N GLU A 7 -62.86 -0.93 2.48
CA GLU A 7 -62.36 0.22 3.24
C GLU A 7 -60.88 0.10 3.65
N ARG A 8 -60.14 -0.89 3.13
CA ARG A 8 -58.73 -1.16 3.47
C ARG A 8 -57.72 -0.97 2.32
N ARG A 9 -58.01 -0.13 1.32
CA ARG A 9 -57.06 0.17 0.22
C ARG A 9 -56.94 1.66 -0.06
N ARG A 10 -56.76 2.48 0.97
CA ARG A 10 -56.59 3.93 0.79
C ARG A 10 -55.37 4.55 1.46
N ASP A 11 -54.42 3.74 1.92
CA ASP A 11 -53.17 4.22 2.53
C ASP A 11 -51.91 3.59 1.90
N ASP A 12 -51.98 3.13 0.64
CA ASP A 12 -50.78 2.85 -0.15
C ASP A 12 -50.45 4.09 -0.98
N GLU A 13 -49.90 5.12 -0.32
CA GLU A 13 -49.31 6.27 -0.99
C GLU A 13 -48.08 5.81 -1.77
N GLY A 14 -48.21 5.74 -3.11
CA GLY A 14 -47.12 5.38 -4.00
C GLY A 14 -46.07 6.48 -4.10
N PHE A 15 -44.80 6.09 -4.14
CA PHE A 15 -43.65 6.98 -4.34
C PHE A 15 -43.84 7.81 -5.61
N THR A 16 -43.72 9.14 -5.54
CA THR A 16 -43.89 9.99 -6.73
C THR A 16 -42.61 9.99 -7.56
N LEU A 17 -42.73 10.09 -8.89
CA LEU A 17 -41.56 10.20 -9.79
C LEU A 17 -40.69 11.42 -9.46
N ILE A 18 -41.33 12.51 -9.02
CA ILE A 18 -40.64 13.76 -8.64
C ILE A 18 -39.78 13.54 -7.39
N GLU A 19 -40.28 12.79 -6.42
CA GLU A 19 -39.56 12.46 -5.18
C GLU A 19 -38.29 11.68 -5.48
N LEU A 20 -38.38 10.70 -6.39
CA LEU A 20 -37.22 9.93 -6.84
C LEU A 20 -36.24 10.81 -7.62
N MET A 21 -36.73 11.72 -8.48
CA MET A 21 -35.88 12.66 -9.23
C MET A 21 -35.06 13.59 -8.31
N VAL A 22 -35.67 14.16 -7.27
CA VAL A 22 -34.95 15.05 -6.34
C VAL A 22 -33.90 14.26 -5.55
N VAL A 23 -34.20 13.02 -5.16
CA VAL A 23 -33.25 12.16 -4.44
C VAL A 23 -32.02 11.85 -5.29
N VAL A 24 -32.19 11.44 -6.55
CA VAL A 24 -31.03 11.17 -7.42
C VAL A 24 -30.24 12.43 -7.77
N LEU A 25 -30.91 13.58 -7.84
CA LEU A 25 -30.25 14.88 -8.01
C LEU A 25 -29.35 15.20 -6.81
N ILE A 26 -29.84 15.03 -5.58
CA ILE A 26 -29.06 15.28 -4.37
C ILE A 26 -27.89 14.29 -4.28
N ILE A 27 -28.12 12.99 -4.51
CA ILE A 27 -27.06 11.97 -4.54
C ILE A 27 -26.00 12.31 -5.59
N GLY A 28 -26.41 12.78 -6.78
CA GLY A 28 -25.48 13.22 -7.83
C GLY A 28 -24.56 14.35 -7.38
N ILE A 29 -25.09 15.36 -6.69
CA ILE A 29 -24.29 16.47 -6.14
C ILE A 29 -23.30 15.96 -5.09
N LEU A 30 -23.74 15.08 -4.20
CA LEU A 30 -22.88 14.51 -3.15
C LEU A 30 -21.73 13.68 -3.75
N ILE A 31 -22.04 12.82 -4.73
CA ILE A 31 -21.05 11.99 -5.42
C ILE A 31 -20.02 12.84 -6.16
N ALA A 32 -20.44 13.93 -6.82
CA ALA A 32 -19.55 14.81 -7.56
C ALA A 32 -18.45 15.43 -6.68
N ILE A 33 -18.76 15.73 -5.41
CA ILE A 33 -17.79 16.28 -4.44
C ILE A 33 -17.01 15.15 -3.73
N ALA A 34 -17.68 14.05 -3.40
CA ALA A 34 -17.10 12.96 -2.61
C ALA A 34 -16.12 12.07 -3.41
N LEU A 35 -16.37 11.80 -4.69
CA LEU A 35 -15.52 10.91 -5.48
C LEU A 35 -14.06 11.37 -5.62
N PRO A 36 -13.73 12.61 -6.03
CA PRO A 36 -12.34 13.00 -6.21
C PRO A 36 -11.56 12.95 -4.89
N THR A 37 -12.20 13.32 -3.78
CA THR A 37 -11.58 13.27 -2.45
C THR A 37 -11.37 11.83 -1.97
N PHE A 38 -12.34 10.95 -2.21
CA PHE A 38 -12.23 9.52 -1.89
C PHE A 38 -11.12 8.83 -2.68
N LEU A 39 -10.99 9.11 -3.99
CA LEU A 39 -9.93 8.54 -4.83
C LEU A 39 -8.54 8.96 -4.34
N GLY A 40 -8.34 10.25 -4.04
CA GLY A 40 -7.07 10.73 -3.48
C GLY A 40 -6.77 10.14 -2.09
N ALA A 41 -7.77 9.97 -1.23
CA ALA A 41 -7.60 9.33 0.06
C ALA A 41 -7.20 7.85 -0.08
N ARG A 42 -7.81 7.13 -1.04
CA ARG A 42 -7.48 5.74 -1.34
C ARG A 42 -6.04 5.58 -1.82
N GLN A 43 -5.59 6.42 -2.76
CA GLN A 43 -4.20 6.38 -3.25
C GLN A 43 -3.20 6.57 -2.11
N ARG A 44 -3.39 7.61 -1.29
CA ARG A 44 -2.51 7.86 -0.12
C ARG A 44 -2.54 6.71 0.89
N ALA A 45 -3.67 6.04 1.07
CA ALA A 45 -3.77 4.88 1.94
C ALA A 45 -2.98 3.67 1.39
N GLN A 46 -3.03 3.46 0.07
CA GLN A 46 -2.23 2.43 -0.61
C GLN A 46 -0.73 2.73 -0.48
N ASP A 47 -0.32 3.98 -0.70
CA ASP A 47 1.09 4.40 -0.58
C ASP A 47 1.61 4.17 0.84
N ARG A 48 0.84 4.60 1.85
CA ARG A 48 1.16 4.36 3.25
C ARG A 48 1.23 2.87 3.60
N GLY A 49 0.44 2.03 2.94
CA GLY A 49 0.48 0.58 3.09
C GLY A 49 1.81 0.01 2.63
N ALA A 50 2.23 0.32 1.40
CA ALA A 50 3.54 -0.10 0.85
C ALA A 50 4.70 0.40 1.72
N GLN A 51 4.67 1.68 2.08
CA GLN A 51 5.63 2.30 3.00
C GLN A 51 5.70 1.58 4.36
N SER A 52 4.57 1.22 4.95
CA SER A 52 4.54 0.48 6.22
C SER A 52 5.14 -0.92 6.06
N ASN A 53 4.84 -1.61 4.97
CA ASN A 53 5.40 -2.92 4.68
C ASN A 53 6.93 -2.87 4.56
N LEU A 54 7.47 -1.86 3.87
CA LEU A 54 8.92 -1.65 3.77
C LEU A 54 9.56 -1.36 5.13
N ARG A 55 8.91 -0.59 6.00
CA ARG A 55 9.41 -0.34 7.37
C ARG A 55 9.49 -1.61 8.22
N ASN A 56 8.50 -2.48 8.10
CA ASN A 56 8.52 -3.77 8.76
C ASN A 56 9.60 -4.67 8.14
N GLY A 57 9.74 -4.63 6.81
CA GLY A 57 10.73 -5.42 6.09
C GLY A 57 12.17 -5.04 6.43
N ILE A 58 12.48 -3.74 6.54
CA ILE A 58 13.83 -3.30 6.93
C ILE A 58 14.11 -3.61 8.40
N ALA A 59 13.10 -3.61 9.27
CA ALA A 59 13.25 -4.07 10.64
C ALA A 59 13.63 -5.56 10.68
N ALA A 60 12.98 -6.40 9.86
CA ALA A 60 13.33 -7.81 9.72
C ALA A 60 14.76 -8.00 9.18
N ALA A 61 15.17 -7.23 8.18
CA ALA A 61 16.54 -7.27 7.66
C ALA A 61 17.57 -6.89 8.74
N LYS A 62 17.30 -5.86 9.54
CA LYS A 62 18.17 -5.45 10.67
C LYS A 62 18.25 -6.50 11.77
N THR A 63 17.14 -7.18 12.06
CA THR A 63 17.15 -8.34 12.96
C THR A 63 18.05 -9.44 12.42
N TYR A 64 17.93 -9.78 11.13
CA TYR A 64 18.82 -10.75 10.49
C TYR A 64 20.29 -10.35 10.60
N TYR A 65 20.62 -9.09 10.32
CA TYR A 65 21.99 -8.58 10.44
C TYR A 65 22.51 -8.66 11.87
N THR A 66 21.66 -8.41 12.87
CA THR A 66 22.06 -8.49 14.29
C THR A 66 22.50 -9.91 14.67
N ASP A 67 21.87 -10.94 14.09
CA ASP A 67 22.17 -12.35 14.37
C ASP A 67 23.34 -12.89 13.54
N ASN A 68 23.55 -12.38 12.33
CA ASN A 68 24.50 -12.94 11.35
C ASN A 68 25.71 -12.04 11.06
N GLU A 69 25.68 -10.78 11.52
CA GLU A 69 26.67 -9.74 11.22
C GLU A 69 26.85 -9.49 9.70
N THR A 70 25.83 -9.84 8.90
CA THR A 70 25.79 -9.65 7.45
C THR A 70 24.35 -9.73 6.95
N PHE A 71 24.03 -9.06 5.82
CA PHE A 71 22.76 -9.32 5.11
C PHE A 71 22.85 -10.48 4.12
N VAL A 72 24.04 -11.03 3.85
CA VAL A 72 24.21 -12.18 2.96
C VAL A 72 23.38 -13.36 3.47
N GLY A 73 22.47 -13.83 2.62
CA GLY A 73 21.53 -14.90 2.98
C GLY A 73 20.17 -14.42 3.45
N PHE A 74 19.97 -13.11 3.63
CA PHE A 74 18.65 -12.51 3.78
C PHE A 74 17.87 -12.64 2.47
N ASN A 75 17.06 -13.68 2.38
CA ASN A 75 16.20 -14.00 1.25
C ASN A 75 14.75 -14.17 1.73
N ALA A 76 13.81 -14.39 0.82
CA ALA A 76 12.38 -14.51 1.16
C ALA A 76 12.09 -15.55 2.25
N THR A 77 12.81 -16.67 2.29
CA THR A 77 12.62 -17.70 3.33
C THR A 77 13.16 -17.25 4.69
N ALA A 78 14.33 -16.62 4.73
CA ALA A 78 14.88 -16.06 5.97
C ALA A 78 14.00 -14.91 6.50
N ALA A 79 13.51 -14.07 5.60
CA ALA A 79 12.68 -12.93 5.90
C ALA A 79 11.29 -13.35 6.41
N ASP A 80 10.65 -14.37 5.80
CA ASP A 80 9.39 -14.96 6.27
C ASP A 80 9.50 -15.56 7.68
N GLY A 81 10.66 -16.15 8.01
CA GLY A 81 10.94 -16.65 9.36
C GLY A 81 11.01 -15.56 10.44
N ILE A 82 11.32 -14.32 10.05
CA ILE A 82 11.43 -13.17 10.97
C ILE A 82 10.14 -12.36 10.99
N GLU A 83 9.56 -12.10 9.82
CA GLU A 83 8.34 -11.32 9.63
C GLU A 83 7.37 -12.05 8.69
N PRO A 84 6.55 -12.97 9.23
CA PRO A 84 5.62 -13.79 8.46
C PRO A 84 4.33 -13.05 8.06
N SER A 85 4.11 -11.82 8.55
CA SER A 85 2.93 -11.03 8.13
C SER A 85 3.10 -10.36 6.77
N LEU A 86 4.34 -10.30 6.27
CA LEU A 86 4.66 -9.77 4.95
C LEU A 86 4.70 -10.89 3.91
N VAL A 87 4.33 -10.54 2.67
CA VAL A 87 4.55 -11.42 1.52
C VAL A 87 5.86 -11.00 0.85
N TRP A 88 6.85 -11.87 0.94
CA TRP A 88 8.19 -11.61 0.41
C TRP A 88 8.31 -12.05 -1.06
N ALA A 89 8.95 -11.21 -1.87
CA ALA A 89 9.30 -11.50 -3.26
C ALA A 89 10.83 -11.51 -3.45
N GLY A 90 11.29 -12.21 -4.49
CA GLY A 90 12.69 -12.17 -4.92
C GLY A 90 13.02 -10.87 -5.69
N ALA A 91 14.26 -10.74 -6.14
CA ALA A 91 14.78 -9.57 -6.85
C ALA A 91 14.19 -9.42 -8.28
N ALA A 92 12.95 -8.98 -8.36
CA ALA A 92 12.23 -8.59 -9.57
C ALA A 92 11.20 -7.52 -9.23
N ASP A 93 10.57 -6.94 -10.25
CA ASP A 93 9.44 -6.02 -10.11
C ASP A 93 8.38 -6.61 -9.14
N PRO A 94 8.21 -6.03 -7.92
CA PRO A 94 7.37 -6.60 -6.90
C PRO A 94 5.90 -6.42 -7.26
N PRO A 95 5.10 -7.49 -7.33
CA PRO A 95 3.65 -7.34 -7.39
C PRO A 95 3.13 -6.51 -6.22
N VAL A 96 2.11 -5.68 -6.45
CA VAL A 96 1.40 -4.94 -5.39
C VAL A 96 1.13 -5.81 -4.16
N GLY A 97 1.51 -5.29 -3.00
CA GLY A 97 1.29 -5.94 -1.70
C GLY A 97 2.41 -6.90 -1.28
N THR A 98 3.48 -7.00 -2.06
CA THR A 98 4.70 -7.74 -1.69
C THR A 98 5.85 -6.80 -1.34
N VAL A 99 6.88 -7.33 -0.68
CA VAL A 99 8.17 -6.66 -0.47
C VAL A 99 9.25 -7.48 -1.17
N ALA A 100 9.86 -6.91 -2.21
CA ALA A 100 10.99 -7.52 -2.90
C ALA A 100 12.29 -7.24 -2.16
N ILE A 101 13.12 -8.27 -2.03
CA ILE A 101 14.51 -8.13 -1.60
C ILE A 101 15.35 -8.04 -2.86
N VAL A 102 15.77 -6.83 -3.21
CA VAL A 102 16.49 -6.55 -4.46
C VAL A 102 17.98 -6.84 -4.31
N ASN A 103 18.58 -6.35 -3.22
CA ASN A 103 19.96 -6.65 -2.83
C ASN A 103 20.04 -7.03 -1.35
N ALA A 104 20.96 -7.91 -1.02
CA ALA A 104 21.26 -8.35 0.34
C ALA A 104 22.75 -8.78 0.39
N ASP A 105 23.61 -7.78 0.42
CA ASP A 105 25.07 -7.92 0.38
C ASP A 105 25.66 -8.03 1.79
N ALA A 106 26.99 -7.95 1.91
CA ALA A 106 27.64 -8.05 3.21
C ALA A 106 27.14 -6.97 4.18
N ASP A 107 27.09 -5.73 3.67
CA ASP A 107 26.92 -4.51 4.44
C ASP A 107 25.72 -3.67 3.98
N SER A 108 24.92 -4.16 3.04
CA SER A 108 23.76 -3.42 2.55
C SER A 108 22.58 -4.32 2.19
N VAL A 109 21.38 -3.75 2.29
CA VAL A 109 20.13 -4.39 1.86
C VAL A 109 19.26 -3.34 1.18
N LEU A 110 18.62 -3.73 0.07
CA LEU A 110 17.67 -2.91 -0.67
C LEU A 110 16.34 -3.65 -0.77
N LEU A 111 15.29 -3.01 -0.28
CA LEU A 111 13.92 -3.51 -0.35
C LEU A 111 13.06 -2.58 -1.20
N VAL A 112 12.20 -3.14 -2.04
CA VAL A 112 11.30 -2.39 -2.92
C VAL A 112 9.87 -2.92 -2.79
N ALA A 113 8.88 -2.02 -2.86
CA ALA A 113 7.47 -2.38 -2.87
C ALA A 113 6.67 -1.46 -3.80
N GLU A 114 5.73 -2.04 -4.55
CA GLU A 114 4.75 -1.31 -5.35
C GLU A 114 3.49 -1.00 -4.51
N SER A 115 3.06 0.26 -4.52
CA SER A 115 1.77 0.67 -3.99
C SER A 115 0.65 0.34 -4.97
N GLY A 116 -0.56 0.05 -4.46
CA GLY A 116 -1.75 -0.10 -5.30
C GLY A 116 -2.20 1.18 -6.03
N SER A 117 -1.48 2.29 -5.85
CA SER A 117 -1.60 3.53 -6.64
C SER A 117 -0.74 3.51 -7.92
N GLY A 118 0.24 2.61 -8.02
CA GLY A 118 1.24 2.53 -9.09
C GLY A 118 2.59 3.20 -8.77
N THR A 119 2.77 3.75 -7.56
CA THR A 119 4.07 4.31 -7.13
C THR A 119 4.95 3.22 -6.53
N PHE A 120 6.22 3.21 -6.90
CA PHE A 120 7.23 2.35 -6.29
C PHE A 120 7.92 3.07 -5.13
N PHE A 121 8.22 2.33 -4.07
CA PHE A 121 8.96 2.83 -2.92
C PHE A 121 10.11 1.89 -2.63
N CYS A 122 11.24 2.45 -2.22
CA CYS A 122 12.37 1.67 -1.72
C CYS A 122 12.77 2.09 -0.30
N ILE A 123 13.40 1.15 0.40
CA ILE A 123 14.21 1.40 1.58
C ILE A 123 15.53 0.66 1.40
N LYS A 124 16.64 1.37 1.62
CA LYS A 124 17.97 0.78 1.71
C LYS A 124 18.54 0.96 3.11
N ASP A 125 19.26 -0.02 3.62
CA ASP A 125 20.11 0.16 4.81
C ASP A 125 21.55 -0.22 4.47
N VAL A 126 22.50 0.57 4.96
CA VAL A 126 23.94 0.37 4.77
C VAL A 126 24.63 0.38 6.13
N THR A 127 25.33 -0.69 6.46
CA THR A 127 26.07 -0.93 7.70
C THR A 127 27.58 -0.91 7.43
N GLN A 128 28.18 0.29 7.45
CA GLN A 128 29.65 0.54 7.49
C GLN A 128 30.53 0.35 6.22
N PRO A 129 31.70 1.04 6.19
CA PRO A 129 32.18 2.04 7.16
C PRO A 129 31.73 3.47 6.83
N ALA A 130 31.08 4.09 7.85
CA ALA A 130 30.82 5.50 8.17
C ALA A 130 30.50 6.59 7.12
N ALA A 131 31.02 6.57 5.89
CA ALA A 131 30.78 7.64 4.92
C ALA A 131 29.39 7.55 4.26
N SER A 132 28.81 6.35 4.24
CA SER A 132 27.53 6.05 3.57
C SER A 132 26.58 5.21 4.43
N ALA A 133 26.90 5.02 5.73
CA ALA A 133 26.06 4.24 6.63
C ALA A 133 24.78 4.98 6.97
N GLY A 134 23.63 4.30 6.87
CA GLY A 134 22.33 4.91 7.11
C GLY A 134 21.19 4.12 6.47
N THR A 135 19.97 4.58 6.77
CA THR A 135 18.75 4.11 6.10
C THR A 135 18.30 5.19 5.11
N PHE A 136 18.15 4.82 3.86
CA PHE A 136 17.76 5.69 2.75
C PHE A 136 16.39 5.28 2.21
N TYR A 137 15.70 6.24 1.61
CA TYR A 137 14.31 6.12 1.17
C TYR A 137 14.15 6.86 -0.14
N ASP A 138 13.50 6.25 -1.12
CA ASP A 138 13.11 6.95 -2.33
C ASP A 138 11.81 6.39 -2.92
N SER A 139 11.26 7.10 -3.89
CA SER A 139 10.05 6.72 -4.61
C SER A 139 10.17 6.98 -6.11
N GLY A 140 9.59 6.07 -6.89
CA GLY A 140 9.68 6.02 -8.33
C GLY A 140 8.33 5.91 -9.00
N ALA A 141 8.25 6.35 -10.27
CA ALA A 141 7.09 6.09 -11.11
C ALA A 141 7.15 4.68 -11.74
N THR A 142 8.35 4.11 -11.82
CA THR A 142 8.65 2.78 -12.34
C THR A 142 9.57 2.03 -11.39
N TYR A 143 9.64 0.71 -11.54
CA TYR A 143 10.55 -0.13 -10.75
C TYR A 143 12.02 0.30 -10.94
N ASP A 144 12.43 0.60 -12.18
CA ASP A 144 13.78 1.05 -12.56
C ASP A 144 14.18 2.40 -11.91
N ASP A 145 13.24 3.16 -11.35
CA ASP A 145 13.57 4.39 -10.62
C ASP A 145 14.03 4.12 -9.17
N VAL A 146 13.96 2.87 -8.69
CA VAL A 146 14.22 2.51 -7.29
C VAL A 146 14.85 1.13 -7.10
N ASP A 147 15.24 0.43 -8.17
CA ASP A 147 15.72 -0.96 -8.13
C ASP A 147 17.22 -1.11 -7.91
N THR A 148 17.97 -0.01 -7.87
CA THR A 148 19.37 -0.02 -7.48
C THR A 148 19.63 0.73 -6.19
N GLU A 149 20.75 0.39 -5.54
CA GLU A 149 21.19 1.14 -4.37
C GLU A 149 21.51 2.61 -4.69
N ALA A 150 21.90 2.91 -5.93
CA ALA A 150 22.21 4.27 -6.35
C ALA A 150 20.95 5.14 -6.49
N GLU A 151 19.83 4.53 -6.89
CA GLU A 151 18.54 5.22 -7.00
C GLU A 151 17.84 5.36 -5.65
N CYS A 152 18.02 4.39 -4.74
CA CYS A 152 17.48 4.48 -3.38
C CYS A 152 18.40 5.28 -2.44
N ASP A 153 18.58 6.58 -2.69
CA ASP A 153 19.51 7.44 -1.95
C ASP A 153 18.87 8.66 -1.25
N GLY A 154 17.55 8.85 -1.43
CA GLY A 154 16.80 9.93 -0.78
C GLY A 154 16.72 9.83 0.76
N ALA A 155 16.24 10.94 1.37
CA ALA A 155 16.10 11.08 2.82
C ALA A 155 14.68 10.74 3.33
N SER A 156 13.69 10.73 2.43
CA SER A 156 12.29 10.39 2.70
C SER A 156 11.56 10.10 1.40
N TRP A 157 10.44 9.39 1.50
CA TRP A 157 9.42 9.32 0.44
C TRP A 157 8.62 10.61 0.30
#